data_AF-A0A3N9MSC4-F1
#
_entry.id   AF-A0A3N9MSC4-F1
#
_cell.length_a   1.000
_cell.length_b   1.000
_cell.length_c   1.000
_cell.angle_alpha   90.00
_cell.angle_beta   90.00
_cell.angle_gamma   90.00
#
_symmetry.space_group_name_H-M   'P 1'
#
loop_
_entity.id
_entity.type
_entity.pdbx_description
1 polymer ?
#
loop_
_entity_poly.entity_id
_entity_poly.type
_entity_poly.pdbx_seq_one_letter_code
_entity_poly.pdbx_strand_id
1 'polypeptide(L)' 'MPESFESFDEFRDRLNARILEADNAPIKRMFALDSLTYRDGALDSKTKEMLGLVSSMVMRCDDCVAYHIKKCLE' A
#
# COMPACT_ATOMS: atom_id res chain seq x y z
N MET A 1 13.14 4.97 5.68
CA MET A 1 12.09 4.45 6.58
C MET A 1 11.52 5.58 7.42
N PRO A 2 10.20 5.65 7.58
CA PRO A 2 9.53 6.63 8.44
C PRO A 2 9.96 6.45 9.91
N GLU A 3 9.97 7.54 10.67
CA GLU A 3 10.33 7.52 12.10
C GLU A 3 9.24 6.86 12.97
N SER A 4 8.00 6.82 12.47
CA SER A 4 6.83 6.22 13.12
C SER A 4 5.74 5.84 12.10
N PHE A 5 4.77 5.00 12.48
CA PHE A 5 3.60 4.73 11.60
C PHE A 5 2.76 5.98 11.35
N GLU A 6 2.70 6.91 12.29
CA GLU A 6 1.96 8.17 12.14
C GLU A 6 2.61 9.06 11.07
N SER A 7 3.93 9.28 11.16
CA SER A 7 4.67 10.05 10.14
C SER A 7 4.63 9.40 8.76
N PHE A 8 4.53 8.07 8.70
CA PHE A 8 4.33 7.33 7.46
C PHE A 8 2.96 7.60 6.83
N ASP A 9 1.90 7.55 7.63
CA ASP A 9 0.53 7.80 7.15
C ASP A 9 0.38 9.24 6.65
N GLU A 10 0.86 10.22 7.42
CA GLU A 10 0.85 11.62 7.02
C GLU A 10 1.57 11.86 5.69
N PHE A 11 2.75 11.24 5.53
CA PHE A 11 3.52 11.34 4.30
C PHE A 11 2.77 10.73 3.11
N ARG A 12 2.19 9.54 3.29
CA ARG A 12 1.41 8.85 2.25
C ARG A 12 0.16 9.60 1.86
N ASP A 13 -0.61 10.09 2.83
CA ASP A 13 -1.84 10.81 2.57
C ASP A 13 -1.59 12.09 1.78
N ARG A 14 -0.55 12.85 2.15
CA ARG A 14 -0.12 14.04 1.41
C ARG A 14 0.27 13.71 -0.04
N LEU A 15 1.02 12.63 -0.26
CA LEU A 15 1.44 12.25 -1.61
C LEU A 15 0.30 11.67 -2.43
N ASN A 16 -0.57 10.87 -1.83
CA ASN A 16 -1.76 10.33 -2.48
C ASN A 16 -2.69 11.46 -2.93
N ALA A 17 -2.91 12.47 -2.08
CA ALA A 17 -3.67 13.66 -2.44
C ALA A 17 -3.08 14.33 -3.70
N ARG A 18 -1.78 14.59 -3.71
CA ARG A 18 -1.08 15.18 -4.86
C ARG A 18 -1.17 14.33 -6.13
N ILE A 19 -1.08 13.00 -6.01
CA ILE A 19 -1.20 12.09 -7.16
C ILE A 19 -2.62 12.11 -7.72
N LEU A 20 -3.63 12.11 -6.85
CA LEU A 20 -5.04 12.10 -7.25
C LEU A 20 -5.50 13.46 -7.81
N GLU A 21 -4.91 14.57 -7.36
CA GLU A 21 -5.10 15.92 -7.90
C GLU A 21 -4.66 16.05 -9.36
N ALA A 22 -3.74 15.21 -9.84
CA ALA A 22 -3.32 15.20 -11.24
C ALA A 22 -4.42 14.76 -12.22
N ASP A 23 -5.59 14.33 -11.72
CA ASP A 23 -6.79 13.94 -12.46
C ASP A 23 -6.53 13.01 -13.66
N ASN A 24 -5.65 12.03 -13.46
CA ASN A 24 -5.24 11.09 -14.49
C ASN A 24 -5.99 9.76 -14.36
N ALA A 25 -6.86 9.45 -15.32
CA ALA A 25 -7.70 8.24 -15.27
C ALA A 25 -6.90 6.92 -15.19
N PRO A 26 -5.83 6.69 -15.98
CA PRO A 26 -4.94 5.55 -15.79
C PRO A 26 -4.39 5.41 -14.36
N ILE A 27 -3.90 6.50 -13.76
CA ILE A 27 -3.36 6.48 -12.40
C ILE A 27 -4.45 6.09 -11.40
N LYS A 28 -5.64 6.70 -11.49
CA LYS A 28 -6.78 6.37 -10.62
C LYS A 28 -7.17 4.90 -10.71
N ARG A 29 -7.18 4.33 -11.92
CA ARG A 29 -7.49 2.90 -12.14
C ARG A 29 -6.44 1.98 -11.52
N MET A 30 -5.16 2.33 -11.64
CA MET A 30 -4.09 1.54 -11.04
C MET A 30 -4.18 1.54 -9.51
N PHE A 31 -4.43 2.70 -8.89
CA PHE A 31 -4.60 2.81 -7.43
C PHE A 31 -5.83 2.03 -6.94
N ALA A 32 -6.93 2.08 -7.70
CA ALA A 32 -8.11 1.28 -7.39
C ALA A 32 -7.82 -0.22 -7.49
N LEU A 33 -7.10 -0.67 -8.53
CA LEU A 33 -6.72 -2.06 -8.70
C LEU A 33 -5.82 -2.56 -7.57
N ASP A 34 -4.81 -1.77 -7.18
CA ASP A 34 -3.92 -2.08 -6.05
C ASP A 34 -4.73 -2.29 -4.76
N SER A 35 -5.62 -1.34 -4.42
CA SER A 35 -6.50 -1.44 -3.25
C SER A 35 -7.45 -2.65 -3.31
N LEU A 36 -7.93 -3.01 -4.51
CA LEU A 36 -8.83 -4.16 -4.68
C LEU A 36 -8.11 -5.49 -4.55
N THR A 37 -6.81 -5.54 -4.86
CA THR A 37 -6.01 -6.78 -4.90
C THR A 37 -5.98 -7.48 -3.53
N TYR A 38 -5.93 -6.70 -2.45
CA TYR A 38 -5.81 -7.18 -1.08
C TYR A 38 -7.15 -7.50 -0.38
N ARG A 39 -8.30 -7.26 -1.02
CA ARG A 39 -9.61 -7.66 -0.47
C ARG A 39 -9.77 -9.17 -0.43
N ASP A 40 -10.62 -9.68 0.45
CA ASP A 40 -10.95 -11.10 0.53
C ASP A 40 -11.44 -11.67 -0.81
N GLY A 41 -11.07 -12.92 -1.09
CA GLY A 41 -11.47 -13.65 -2.28
C GLY A 41 -11.09 -15.12 -2.17
N ALA A 42 -10.37 -15.64 -3.18
CA ALA A 42 -9.82 -17.00 -3.11
C ALA A 42 -8.80 -17.20 -1.95
N LEU A 43 -8.18 -16.10 -1.50
CA LEU A 43 -7.36 -16.02 -0.29
C LEU A 43 -7.93 -14.90 0.59
N ASP A 44 -7.79 -15.05 1.90
CA ASP A 44 -8.13 -13.98 2.85
C ASP A 44 -7.15 -12.80 2.71
N SER A 45 -7.61 -11.63 3.15
CA SER A 45 -6.85 -10.38 3.15
C SER A 45 -5.53 -10.51 3.90
N LYS A 46 -5.51 -11.18 5.07
CA LYS A 46 -4.28 -11.41 5.84
C LYS A 46 -3.21 -12.15 5.03
N THR A 47 -3.59 -13.21 4.32
CA THR A 47 -2.68 -13.96 3.46
C THR A 47 -2.17 -13.10 2.32
N LYS A 48 -3.04 -12.29 1.71
CA LYS A 48 -2.66 -11.37 0.63
C LYS A 48 -1.71 -10.28 1.10
N GLU A 49 -1.91 -9.71 2.27
CA GLU A 49 -1.01 -8.71 2.86
C GLU A 49 0.37 -9.30 3.15
N MET A 50 0.44 -10.56 3.62
CA MET A 50 1.72 -11.28 3.76
C MET A 50 2.42 -11.50 2.41
N LEU A 51 1.66 -11.80 1.34
CA LEU A 51 2.22 -11.89 -0.02
C LEU A 51 2.72 -10.53 -0.53
N GLY A 52 2.00 -9.44 -0.21
CA GLY A 52 2.43 -8.07 -0.46
C GLY A 52 3.74 -7.74 0.26
N LEU A 53 3.88 -8.15 1.52
CA LEU A 53 5.11 -8.00 2.30
C LEU A 53 6.28 -8.75 1.67
N VAL A 54 6.13 -10.04 1.36
CA VAL A 54 7.18 -10.84 0.71
C VAL A 54 7.61 -10.21 -0.62
N SER A 55 6.65 -9.81 -1.44
CA SER A 55 6.89 -9.16 -2.74
C SER A 55 7.64 -7.83 -2.56
N SER A 56 7.28 -7.05 -1.56
CA SER A 56 7.92 -5.76 -1.25
C SER A 56 9.36 -5.91 -0.78
N MET A 57 9.65 -6.95 0.00
CA MET A 57 11.00 -7.26 0.46
C MET A 57 11.92 -7.65 -0.71
N VAL A 58 11.46 -8.49 -1.64
CA VAL A 58 12.27 -8.89 -2.81
C VAL A 58 12.46 -7.73 -3.79
N MET A 59 11.49 -6.82 -3.90
CA MET A 59 11.59 -5.60 -4.70
C MET A 59 12.37 -4.47 -4.01
N ARG A 60 12.72 -4.63 -2.73
CA ARG A 60 13.43 -3.64 -1.89
C ARG A 60 12.73 -2.28 -1.86
N CYS A 61 11.40 -2.29 -1.67
CA CYS A 61 10.60 -1.08 -1.49
C CYS A 61 10.30 -0.84 0.00
N ASP A 62 11.07 0.05 0.65
CA ASP A 62 10.93 0.33 2.09
C ASP A 62 9.52 0.79 2.48
N ASP A 63 8.91 1.69 1.71
CA ASP A 63 7.56 2.20 1.99
C ASP A 63 6.51 1.10 1.81
N CYS A 64 6.69 0.21 0.83
CA CYS A 64 5.81 -0.94 0.62
C CYS A 64 5.94 -1.95 1.76
N VAL A 65 7.17 -2.20 2.24
CA VAL A 65 7.44 -3.06 3.40
C VAL A 65 6.77 -2.49 4.65
N ALA A 66 6.95 -1.19 4.93
CA ALA A 66 6.30 -0.54 6.07
C ALA A 66 4.77 -0.61 5.99
N TYR A 67 4.20 -0.39 4.80
CA TYR A 67 2.76 -0.51 4.56
C TYR A 67 2.23 -1.90 4.89
N HIS A 68 2.83 -2.95 4.32
CA HIS A 68 2.34 -4.31 4.52
C HIS A 68 2.62 -4.85 5.92
N ILE A 69 3.68 -4.41 6.61
CA ILE A 69 3.88 -4.70 8.04
C ILE A 69 2.73 -4.13 8.86
N LYS A 70 2.39 -2.86 8.65
CA LYS A 70 1.25 -2.23 9.35
C LYS A 70 -0.04 -3.00 9.09
N LYS A 71 -0.33 -3.34 7.83
CA LYS A 71 -1.53 -4.10 7.46
C LYS A 71 -1.58 -5.53 8.02
N CYS A 72 -0.43 -6.17 8.21
CA CYS A 72 -0.38 -7.49 8.86
C CYS A 72 -0.62 -7.44 10.38
N LEU A 73 -0.48 -6.27 11.01
CA LEU A 73 -0.69 -6.06 12.45
C LEU A 73 -2.11 -5.57 12.79
N GLU A 74 -2.84 -5.03 11.82
CA GLU A 74 -4.29 -4.70 11.91
C GLU A 74 -5.15 -5.97 11.98
#